data_AF-A0A940YQ19-F1
#
_entry.id   AF-A0A940YQ19-F1
#
_cell.length_a   1.000
_cell.length_b   1.000
_cell.length_c   1.000
_cell.angle_alpha   90.00
_cell.angle_beta   90.00
_cell.angle_gamma   90.00
#
_symmetry.space_group_name_H-M   'P 1'
#
loop_
_entity.id
_entity.type
_entity.pdbx_description
1 polymer ?
#
loop_
_entity_poly.entity_id
_entity_poly.type
_entity_poly.pdbx_seq_one_letter_code
_entity_poly.pdbx_strand_id
1 'polypeptide(L)' 'HRIRHYGLLANGSRRADLAKVRQALQVEPKPAAQDAVALATPAPVFVCRHCAGPMQVVQTFLRAQTIRGPPTS' A
#
# COMPACT_ATOMS: atom_id res chain seq x y z
N HIS A 1 17.33 22.68 1.33
CA HIS A 1 15.85 22.68 1.50
C HIS A 1 15.44 21.41 2.24
N ARG A 2 14.59 21.46 3.29
CA ARG A 2 14.16 20.27 4.05
C ARG A 2 12.64 20.18 4.07
N ILE A 3 12.11 19.01 3.67
CA ILE A 3 10.68 18.72 3.75
C ILE A 3 10.32 18.45 5.22
N ARG A 4 9.33 19.16 5.73
CA ARG A 4 8.74 18.93 7.05
C ARG A 4 7.37 18.31 6.86
N HIS A 5 7.15 17.16 7.50
CA HIS A 5 5.86 16.47 7.48
C HIS A 5 5.02 16.99 8.65
N TYR A 6 3.79 17.42 8.35
CA TYR A 6 2.80 17.89 9.32
C TYR A 6 1.53 17.05 9.20
N GLY A 7 0.77 16.95 10.29
CA GLY A 7 -0.53 16.28 10.33
C GLY A 7 -0.56 15.04 11.21
N LEU A 8 -1.74 14.43 11.31
CA LEU A 8 -2.09 13.36 12.24
C LEU A 8 -1.17 12.12 12.17
N LEU A 9 -0.59 11.84 11.01
CA LEU A 9 0.33 10.71 10.81
C LEU A 9 1.79 11.12 10.68
N ALA A 10 2.13 12.38 10.99
CA ALA A 10 3.50 12.85 11.02
C ALA A 10 4.28 12.15 12.15
N ASN A 11 5.54 11.79 11.90
CA ASN A 11 6.33 10.92 12.79
C ASN A 11 6.38 11.38 14.25
N GLY A 12 6.34 12.69 14.52
CA GLY A 12 6.39 13.25 15.88
C GLY A 12 5.13 12.96 16.71
N SER A 13 3.95 12.94 16.11
CA SER A 13 2.67 12.72 16.81
C SER A 13 2.03 11.37 16.49
N ARG A 14 2.49 10.69 15.44
CA ARG A 14 1.91 9.46 14.86
C ARG A 14 1.54 8.41 15.89
N ARG A 15 2.41 8.10 16.86
CA ARG A 15 2.12 7.04 17.85
C ARG A 15 0.95 7.40 18.76
N ALA A 16 0.91 8.64 19.25
CA ALA A 16 -0.16 9.12 20.13
C ALA A 16 -1.48 9.25 19.36
N ASP A 17 -1.40 9.78 18.13
CA ASP A 17 -2.57 9.99 17.28
C ASP A 17 -3.18 8.66 16.80
N LEU A 18 -2.36 7.67 16.43
CA LEU A 18 -2.84 6.34 16.07
C LEU A 18 -3.57 5.64 17.23
N ALA A 19 -3.10 5.81 18.47
CA ALA A 19 -3.79 5.25 19.63
C ALA A 19 -5.18 5.86 19.82
N LYS A 20 -5.29 7.20 19.72
CA LYS A 20 -6.56 7.92 19.81
C LYS A 20 -7.54 7.51 18.70
N VAL A 21 -7.05 7.38 17.46
CA VAL A 21 -7.87 6.96 16.33
C VAL A 21 -8.42 5.55 16.53
N ARG A 22 -7.61 4.60 17.01
CA ARG A 22 -8.07 3.24 17.30
C ARG A 22 -9.17 3.22 18.37
N GLN A 23 -9.02 4.03 19.42
CA GLN A 23 -10.04 4.17 20.46
C GLN A 23 -11.34 4.77 19.91
N ALA A 24 -11.26 5.84 19.11
CA ALA A 24 -12.43 6.48 18.52
C ALA A 24 -13.18 5.54 17.56
N LEU A 25 -12.45 4.70 16.83
CA LEU A 25 -13.01 3.72 15.90
C LEU A 25 -13.48 2.43 16.60
N GLN A 26 -13.33 2.31 17.93
CA GLN A 26 -13.69 1.11 18.72
C GLN A 26 -13.07 -0.18 18.15
N VAL A 27 -11.83 -0.08 17.64
CA VAL A 27 -11.14 -1.22 17.03
C VAL A 27 -10.42 -2.00 18.12
N GLU A 28 -10.89 -3.22 18.37
CA GLU A 28 -10.17 -4.20 19.20
C GLU A 28 -8.80 -4.53 18.58
N PRO A 29 -7.71 -4.54 19.37
CA PRO A 29 -6.40 -4.91 18.85
C PRO A 29 -6.43 -6.36 18.37
N LYS A 30 -6.27 -6.55 17.05
CA LYS A 30 -6.16 -7.89 16.48
C LYS A 30 -4.95 -8.60 17.13
N PRO A 31 -5.11 -9.80 17.69
CA PRO A 31 -3.97 -10.56 18.18
C PRO A 31 -2.95 -10.73 17.06
N ALA A 32 -1.66 -10.71 17.41
CA ALA A 32 -0.60 -11.01 16.46
C ALA A 32 -0.94 -12.35 15.80
N ALA A 33 -1.12 -12.33 14.47
CA ALA A 33 -1.38 -13.55 13.74
C ALA A 33 -0.22 -14.49 14.01
N GLN A 34 -0.51 -15.63 14.61
CA GLN A 34 0.44 -16.74 14.59
C GLN A 34 0.59 -17.07 13.11
N ASP A 35 1.80 -16.93 12.59
CA ASP A 35 2.14 -17.25 11.21
C ASP A 35 1.81 -18.72 10.99
N ALA A 36 0.60 -18.98 10.50
CA ALA A 36 0.25 -20.28 9.98
C ALA A 36 1.19 -20.50 8.81
N VAL A 37 2.09 -21.47 8.96
CA VAL A 37 3.03 -21.88 7.92
C VAL A 37 2.18 -22.39 6.75
N ALA A 38 1.85 -21.46 5.85
CA ALA A 38 1.18 -21.77 4.61
C ALA A 38 2.18 -22.54 3.76
N LEU A 39 1.86 -23.79 3.45
CA LEU A 39 2.49 -24.57 2.39
C LEU A 39 2.72 -23.65 1.20
N ALA A 40 3.95 -23.67 0.66
CA ALA A 40 4.50 -22.70 -0.27
C ALA A 40 3.81 -22.72 -1.65
N THR A 41 2.54 -22.34 -1.70
CA THR A 41 1.94 -21.77 -2.91
C THR A 41 2.53 -20.38 -3.10
N PRO A 42 3.14 -20.07 -4.25
CA PRO A 42 3.66 -18.74 -4.51
C PRO A 42 2.53 -17.73 -4.34
N ALA A 43 2.75 -16.74 -3.47
CA ALA A 43 1.75 -15.72 -3.22
C ALA A 43 1.36 -15.03 -4.53
N PRO A 44 0.07 -14.77 -4.77
CA PRO A 44 -0.36 -14.05 -5.96
C PRO A 44 0.30 -12.66 -5.98
N VAL A 45 0.98 -12.33 -7.08
CA VAL A 45 1.70 -11.06 -7.26
C VAL A 45 0.73 -9.87 -7.26
N PHE A 46 -0.53 -10.11 -7.64
CA PHE A 46 -1.58 -9.11 -7.70
C PHE A 46 -2.80 -9.58 -6.88
N VAL A 47 -3.23 -8.72 -5.95
CA VAL A 47 -4.39 -8.96 -5.09
C VAL A 47 -5.39 -7.80 -5.19
N CYS A 48 -6.68 -8.13 -5.21
CA CYS A 48 -7.74 -7.14 -5.25
C CYS A 48 -7.81 -6.36 -3.92
N ARG A 49 -7.80 -5.02 -3.96
CA ARG A 49 -7.88 -4.16 -2.76
C ARG A 49 -9.22 -4.21 -2.04
N HIS A 50 -10.27 -4.70 -2.69
CA HIS A 50 -11.61 -4.80 -2.10
C HIS A 50 -11.85 -6.15 -1.42
N CYS A 51 -11.49 -7.25 -2.07
CA CYS A 51 -11.82 -8.61 -1.60
C CYS A 51 -10.60 -9.51 -1.32
N ALA A 52 -9.38 -9.03 -1.51
CA ALA A 52 -8.13 -9.79 -1.36
C ALA A 52 -7.98 -11.03 -2.26
N GLY A 53 -8.85 -11.21 -3.26
CA GLY A 53 -8.75 -12.30 -4.23
C GLY A 53 -7.54 -12.18 -5.17
N PRO A 54 -7.02 -13.30 -5.70
CA PRO A 54 -5.92 -13.30 -6.65
C PRO A 54 -6.34 -12.70 -8.00
N MET A 55 -5.45 -11.95 -8.63
CA MET A 55 -5.66 -11.39 -9.97
C MET A 55 -4.67 -11.99 -10.98
N GLN A 56 -5.15 -12.29 -12.18
CA GLN A 56 -4.34 -12.82 -13.30
C GLN A 56 -4.14 -11.73 -14.37
N VAL A 57 -2.92 -11.61 -14.89
CA VAL A 57 -2.62 -10.74 -16.04
C VAL A 57 -3.15 -11.41 -17.30
N VAL A 58 -4.11 -10.79 -17.97
CA VAL A 58 -4.70 -11.32 -19.22
C VAL A 58 -4.03 -10.79 -20.47
N GLN A 59 -3.42 -9.60 -20.41
CA GLN A 59 -2.73 -8.98 -21.53
C GLN A 59 -1.73 -7.92 -21.03
N THR A 60 -0.60 -7.81 -21.72
CA THR A 60 0.40 -6.75 -21.51
C THR A 60 0.53 -5.94 -22.78
N PHE A 61 0.39 -4.63 -22.69
CA PHE A 61 0.62 -3.72 -23.82
C PHE A 61 2.07 -3.25 -23.81
N LEU A 62 2.77 -3.47 -24.92
CA LEU A 62 4.11 -2.93 -25.12
C LEU A 62 4.04 -1.44 -25.42
N ARG A 63 5.11 -0.72 -25.05
CA ARG A 63 5.23 0.71 -25.34
C ARG A 63 5.27 0.92 -26.86
N ALA A 64 4.24 1.55 -27.41
CA ALA A 64 4.10 1.73 -28.85
C ALA A 64 4.90 2.92 -29.41
N GLN A 65 5.13 3.98 -28.62
CA GLN A 65 5.77 5.21 -29.08
C GLN A 65 6.81 5.72 -28.08
N THR A 66 7.89 6.30 -28.60
CA THR A 66 8.86 7.06 -27.82
C THR A 66 8.23 8.37 -27.34
N ILE A 67 8.62 8.83 -26.14
CA ILE A 67 8.21 10.16 -25.68
C ILE A 67 8.74 11.17 -26.70
N ARG A 68 7.88 12.07 -27.20
CA ARG A 68 8.29 13.12 -28.12
C ARG A 68 9.44 13.92 -27.49
N GLY A 69 10.52 14.12 -28.24
CA GLY A 69 11.57 15.04 -27.85
C GLY A 69 11.07 16.49 -27.83
N PRO A 70 11.80 17.41 -27.18
CA PRO A 70 11.50 18.83 -27.24
C PRO A 70 11.55 19.35 -28.70
N PRO A 71 10.77 20.40 -29.03
CA PRO A 71 10.78 20.98 -30.38
C PRO A 71 12.17 21.54 -30.73
N THR A 72 12.56 21.42 -31.99
CA THR A 72 13.76 22.10 -32.53
C THR A 72 13.42 23.58 -32.74
N SER A 73 14.19 24.47 -32.11
CA SER A 73 14.09 25.92 -32.29
C SER A 73 14.23 26.36 -33.74
#